data_AF-A0A3D0W4Q4-F1
#
_entry.id   AF-A0A3D0W4Q4-F1
#
_cell.length_a   1.000
_cell.length_b   1.000
_cell.length_c   1.000
_cell.angle_alpha   90.00
_cell.angle_beta   90.00
_cell.angle_gamma   90.00
#
_symmetry.space_group_name_H-M   'P 1'
#
loop_
_entity.id
_entity.type
_entity.pdbx_description
1 polymer ?
#
loop_
_entity_poly.entity_id
_entity_poly.type
_entity_poly.pdbx_seq_one_letter_code
_entity_poly.pdbx_strand_id
1 'polypeptide(L)'
;LTKKEIALSKPKLDEDYIFVSNRTKENIDHLVDAIYGHLYKTNRIHSLKIPFDQGQLYSRLKENNTILETRYDNDGTFVRAILTPEQASFYKEYMVTGTNTDSNNKIA
;
A
#
# COMPACT_ATOMS: atom_id res chain seq x y z
N LEU A 1 9.75 -12.40 33.79
CA LEU A 1 11.04 -11.67 33.63
C LEU A 1 11.36 -11.37 32.18
N THR A 2 10.65 -10.41 31.60
CA THR A 2 10.94 -9.81 30.29
C THR A 2 12.09 -8.82 30.41
N LYS A 3 12.71 -8.44 29.28
CA LYS A 3 13.82 -7.45 29.27
C LYS A 3 13.41 -6.11 29.90
N LYS A 4 12.14 -5.74 29.75
CA LYS A 4 11.51 -4.57 30.38
C LYS A 4 11.50 -4.66 31.91
N GLU A 5 11.20 -5.83 32.46
CA GLU A 5 11.14 -6.07 33.91
C GLU A 5 12.52 -6.07 34.59
N ILE A 6 13.60 -6.26 33.81
CA ILE A 6 14.99 -6.30 34.32
C ILE A 6 15.72 -4.98 34.05
N ALA A 7 15.17 -4.10 33.20
CA ALA A 7 15.83 -2.87 32.80
C ALA A 7 15.95 -1.88 33.97
N LEU A 8 17.18 -1.48 34.30
CA LEU A 8 17.49 -0.49 35.35
C LEU A 8 17.02 0.93 35.00
N SER A 9 16.81 1.22 33.72
CA SER A 9 16.29 2.48 33.21
C SER A 9 15.70 2.31 31.81
N LYS A 10 14.90 3.29 31.37
CA LYS A 10 14.45 3.34 29.98
C LYS A 10 15.66 3.59 29.06
N PRO A 11 15.73 2.94 27.88
CA PRO A 11 16.77 3.23 26.92
C PRO A 11 16.67 4.69 26.46
N LYS A 12 17.81 5.37 26.36
CA LYS A 12 17.89 6.70 25.76
C LYS A 12 17.96 6.53 24.24
N LEU A 13 16.78 6.46 23.62
CA LEU A 13 16.60 6.45 22.18
C LEU A 13 15.85 7.73 21.80
N ASP A 14 16.33 8.40 20.76
CA ASP A 14 15.65 9.57 20.19
C ASP A 14 14.55 9.15 19.18
N GLU A 15 14.51 7.87 18.81
CA GLU A 15 13.54 7.27 17.89
C GLU A 15 12.39 6.57 18.64
N ASP A 16 11.27 6.35 17.93
CA ASP A 16 10.14 5.57 18.44
C ASP A 16 10.56 4.13 18.72
N TYR A 17 10.22 3.63 19.92
CA TYR A 17 10.51 2.26 20.32
C TYR A 17 9.37 1.60 21.08
N ILE A 18 9.24 0.28 20.92
CA ILE A 18 8.23 -0.55 21.58
C ILE A 18 8.93 -1.70 22.31
N PHE A 19 8.65 -1.88 23.60
CA PHE A 19 9.12 -3.06 24.33
C PHE A 19 8.31 -4.27 23.94
N VAL A 20 8.94 -5.29 23.38
CA VAL A 20 8.27 -6.56 23.01
C VAL A 20 8.82 -7.74 23.80
N SER A 21 8.00 -8.79 23.95
CA SER A 21 8.45 -10.06 24.49
C SER A 21 7.90 -11.24 23.71
N ASN A 22 8.77 -12.04 23.09
CA ASN A 22 8.35 -13.26 22.43
C ASN A 22 7.80 -14.31 23.43
N ARG A 23 8.28 -14.32 24.68
CA ARG A 23 7.88 -15.31 25.69
C ARG A 23 6.49 -15.05 26.24
N THR A 24 6.18 -13.80 26.58
CA THR A 24 4.86 -13.43 27.13
C THR A 24 3.89 -12.92 26.06
N LYS A 25 4.36 -12.79 24.80
CA LYS A 25 3.64 -12.17 23.68
C LYS A 25 3.28 -10.70 23.91
N GLU A 26 3.89 -10.05 24.90
CA GLU A 26 3.67 -8.64 25.22
C GLU A 26 4.02 -7.74 24.01
N ASN A 27 3.08 -6.87 23.64
CA ASN A 27 3.18 -5.84 22.59
C ASN A 27 3.52 -6.35 21.18
N ILE A 28 3.33 -7.64 20.88
CA ILE A 28 3.54 -8.15 19.52
C ILE A 28 2.53 -7.54 18.55
N ASP A 29 1.25 -7.48 18.93
CA ASP A 29 0.21 -6.88 18.08
C ASP A 29 0.48 -5.37 17.85
N HIS A 30 0.86 -4.64 18.90
CA HIS A 30 1.24 -3.23 18.78
C HIS A 30 2.46 -3.00 17.88
N LEU A 31 3.44 -3.93 17.90
CA LEU A 31 4.56 -3.87 16.97
C LEU A 31 4.10 -4.04 15.53
N VAL A 32 3.24 -5.02 15.27
CA VAL A 32 2.69 -5.29 13.94
C VAL A 32 1.90 -4.08 13.43
N ASP A 33 1.05 -3.50 14.27
CA ASP A 33 0.28 -2.30 13.94
C ASP A 33 1.18 -1.09 13.67
N ALA A 34 2.24 -0.90 14.47
CA ALA A 34 3.20 0.17 14.25
C ALA A 34 3.96 0.00 12.93
N ILE A 35 4.35 -1.24 12.59
CA ILE A 35 4.99 -1.58 11.30
C ILE A 35 4.04 -1.26 10.16
N TYR A 36 2.80 -1.75 10.21
CA TYR A 36 1.81 -1.46 9.17
C TYR A 36 1.50 0.04 9.09
N GLY A 37 1.39 0.72 10.23
CA GLY A 37 1.22 2.16 10.29
C GLY A 37 2.34 2.91 9.59
N HIS A 38 3.60 2.50 9.76
CA HIS A 38 4.75 3.13 9.10
C HIS A 38 4.84 2.78 7.60
N LEU A 39 4.61 1.51 7.23
CA LEU A 39 4.65 1.05 5.85
C LEU A 39 3.52 1.66 5.01
N TYR A 40 2.31 1.74 5.56
CA TYR A 40 1.13 2.24 4.85
C TYR A 40 0.92 3.75 4.97
N LYS A 41 1.63 4.46 5.86
CA LYS A 41 1.49 5.93 6.04
C LYS A 41 1.59 6.69 4.72
N THR A 42 2.48 6.22 3.86
CA THR A 42 2.80 6.81 2.57
C THR A 42 2.08 6.16 1.40
N ASN A 43 1.39 5.04 1.63
CA ASN A 43 0.70 4.35 0.56
C ASN A 43 -0.56 5.11 0.19
N ARG A 44 -0.82 5.19 -1.12
CA ARG A 44 -1.93 5.94 -1.69
C ARG A 44 -2.62 5.10 -2.74
N ILE A 45 -3.90 5.37 -2.93
CA ILE A 45 -4.69 4.76 -3.99
C ILE A 45 -4.35 5.48 -5.29
N HIS A 46 -3.95 4.73 -6.30
CA HIS A 46 -3.70 5.24 -7.63
C HIS A 46 -4.56 4.50 -8.66
N SER A 47 -4.97 5.23 -9.68
CA SER A 47 -5.66 4.70 -10.85
C SER A 47 -4.67 4.63 -12.01
N LEU A 48 -4.64 3.49 -12.69
CA LEU A 48 -3.70 3.16 -13.76
C LEU A 48 -4.47 2.68 -14.98
N LYS A 49 -4.05 3.04 -16.19
CA LYS A 49 -4.49 2.43 -17.46
C LYS A 49 -3.29 1.71 -18.07
N ILE A 50 -3.28 0.37 -17.99
CA ILE A 50 -2.20 -0.47 -18.53
C ILE A 50 -2.66 -1.02 -19.88
N PRO A 51 -1.99 -0.70 -21.00
CA PRO A 51 -2.37 -1.23 -22.29
C PRO A 51 -2.08 -2.74 -22.40
N PHE A 52 -2.78 -3.43 -23.30
CA PHE A 52 -2.75 -4.90 -23.37
C PHE A 52 -1.40 -5.48 -23.81
N ASP A 53 -0.59 -4.69 -24.51
CA ASP A 53 0.80 -5.02 -24.88
C ASP A 53 1.73 -5.09 -23.64
N GLN A 54 1.37 -4.43 -22.55
CA GLN A 54 2.10 -4.42 -21.28
C GLN A 54 1.52 -5.41 -20.26
N GLY A 55 1.09 -6.60 -20.70
CA GLY A 55 0.50 -7.62 -19.82
C GLY A 55 1.39 -8.05 -18.64
N GLN A 56 2.72 -8.08 -18.83
CA GLN A 56 3.67 -8.38 -17.75
C GLN A 56 3.65 -7.34 -16.63
N LEU A 57 3.42 -6.07 -16.99
CA LEU A 57 3.35 -4.96 -16.05
C LEU A 57 2.12 -5.08 -15.15
N TYR A 58 0.98 -5.46 -15.75
CA TYR A 58 -0.26 -5.73 -15.02
C TYR A 58 -0.12 -6.96 -14.10
N SER A 59 0.48 -8.05 -14.56
CA SER A 59 0.71 -9.23 -13.72
C SER A 59 1.56 -8.89 -12.49
N ARG A 60 2.67 -8.16 -12.67
CA ARG A 60 3.50 -7.69 -11.56
C ARG A 60 2.74 -6.78 -10.59
N LEU A 61 1.90 -5.89 -11.12
CA LEU A 61 1.05 -5.02 -10.30
C LEU A 61 0.12 -5.88 -9.43
N LYS A 62 -0.56 -6.86 -10.04
CA LYS A 62 -1.51 -7.76 -9.37
C LYS A 62 -0.87 -8.65 -8.32
N GLU A 63 0.36 -9.13 -8.55
CA GLU A 63 1.09 -10.00 -7.63
C GLU A 63 1.63 -9.24 -6.40
N ASN A 64 2.08 -8.00 -6.60
CA ASN A 64 2.82 -7.26 -5.58
C ASN A 64 2.00 -6.16 -4.88
N ASN A 65 0.74 -5.93 -5.28
CA ASN A 65 -0.07 -4.82 -4.76
C ASN A 65 -1.50 -5.24 -4.46
N THR A 66 -2.14 -4.51 -3.55
CA THR A 66 -3.57 -4.67 -3.28
C THR A 66 -4.38 -3.99 -4.38
N ILE A 67 -5.07 -4.80 -5.18
CA ILE A 67 -6.01 -4.33 -6.22
C ILE A 67 -7.38 -4.05 -5.58
N LEU A 68 -7.88 -2.84 -5.78
CA LEU A 68 -9.19 -2.39 -5.33
C LEU A 68 -10.26 -2.51 -6.42
N GLU A 69 -9.88 -2.35 -7.69
CA GLU A 69 -10.78 -2.45 -8.84
C GLU A 69 -9.99 -2.78 -10.11
N THR A 70 -10.56 -3.61 -10.98
CA THR A 70 -10.07 -3.86 -12.33
C THR A 70 -11.24 -3.70 -13.31
N ARG A 71 -11.05 -2.91 -14.37
CA ARG A 71 -12.00 -2.76 -15.48
C ARG A 71 -11.26 -2.93 -16.80
N TYR A 72 -11.85 -3.68 -17.72
CA TYR A 72 -11.32 -3.84 -19.07
C TYR A 72 -11.98 -2.81 -19.99
N ASP A 73 -11.15 -2.07 -20.72
CA ASP A 73 -11.53 -1.04 -21.68
C ASP A 73 -10.93 -1.38 -23.05
N ASN A 74 -11.38 -0.72 -24.11
CA ASN A 74 -10.95 -1.02 -25.48
C ASN A 74 -9.44 -0.84 -25.69
N ASP A 75 -8.81 0.09 -24.96
CA ASP A 75 -7.38 0.39 -25.10
C ASP A 75 -6.52 -0.17 -23.94
N GLY A 76 -7.07 -1.00 -23.06
CA GLY A 76 -6.29 -1.60 -21.97
C GLY A 76 -7.08 -1.98 -20.72
N THR A 77 -6.35 -2.24 -19.65
CA THR A 77 -6.88 -2.57 -18.33
C THR A 77 -6.77 -1.36 -17.41
N PHE A 78 -7.90 -0.83 -16.97
CA PHE A 78 -7.96 0.14 -15.88
C PHE A 78 -7.87 -0.59 -14.55
N VAL A 79 -6.96 -0.14 -13.68
CA VAL A 79 -6.71 -0.76 -12.38
C VAL A 79 -6.63 0.32 -11.32
N ARG A 80 -7.32 0.11 -10.20
CA ARG A 80 -7.19 0.92 -8.99
C ARG A 80 -6.48 0.10 -7.94
N ALA A 81 -5.33 0.55 -7.47
CA ALA A 81 -4.47 -0.21 -6.55
C ALA A 81 -3.87 0.69 -5.48
N ILE A 82 -3.50 0.08 -4.35
CA ILE A 82 -2.72 0.74 -3.30
C ILE A 82 -1.24 0.59 -3.65
N LEU A 83 -0.54 1.71 -3.84
CA LEU A 83 0.88 1.74 -4.18
C LEU A 83 1.70 2.42 -3.08
N THR A 84 2.95 1.97 -2.90
CA THR A 84 3.99 2.72 -2.19
C THR A 84 4.48 3.91 -3.04
N PRO A 85 5.15 4.92 -2.46
CA PRO A 85 5.73 6.03 -3.23
C PRO A 85 6.73 5.59 -4.31
N GLU A 86 7.50 4.53 -4.05
CA GLU A 86 8.45 3.96 -5.01
C GLU A 86 7.71 3.31 -6.20
N GLN A 87 6.69 2.50 -5.92
CA GLN A 87 5.84 1.91 -6.95
C GLN A 87 5.09 2.98 -7.73
N ALA A 88 4.53 3.99 -7.06
CA ALA A 88 3.88 5.13 -7.69
C ALA A 88 4.83 5.85 -8.67
N SER A 89 6.11 5.96 -8.33
CA SER A 89 7.13 6.51 -9.24
C SER A 89 7.38 5.62 -10.44
N PHE A 90 7.45 4.29 -10.24
CA PHE A 90 7.64 3.31 -11.31
C PHE A 90 6.47 3.27 -12.31
N TYR A 91 5.24 3.40 -11.82
CA TYR A 91 4.02 3.33 -12.64
C TYR A 91 3.52 4.70 -13.12
N LYS A 92 4.29 5.76 -12.93
CA LYS A 92 3.86 7.15 -13.17
C LYS A 92 3.32 7.39 -14.58
N GLU A 93 3.90 6.75 -15.60
CA GLU A 93 3.49 6.90 -17.01
C GLU A 93 2.10 6.32 -17.31
N TYR A 94 1.62 5.41 -16.46
CA TYR A 94 0.34 4.74 -16.62
C TYR A 94 -0.75 5.35 -15.74
N MET A 95 -0.42 6.35 -14.92
CA MET A 95 -1.38 6.97 -14.02
C MET A 95 -2.42 7.78 -14.77
N VAL A 96 -3.68 7.61 -14.39
CA VAL A 96 -4.78 8.42 -14.89
C VAL A 96 -5.24 9.38 -13.80
N THR A 97 -5.13 10.68 -14.05
CA THR A 97 -5.78 11.71 -13.25
C THR A 97 -7.26 11.64 -13.56
N GLY A 98 -8.09 11.24 -12.60
CA GLY A 98 -9.52 11.06 -12.81
C GLY A 98 -10.20 12.33 -13.30
N THR A 99 -10.42 12.43 -14.61
CA THR A 99 -11.47 13.25 -15.23
C THR A 99 -12.03 12.46 -16.41
N ASN A 100 -12.96 11.56 -16.13
CA ASN A 100 -13.98 11.23 -17.12
C ASN A 100 -15.31 11.25 -16.37
N THR A 101 -15.85 12.46 -16.33
CA THR A 101 -17.28 12.73 -16.17
C THR A 101 -18.06 11.72 -16.96
N ASP A 102 -18.98 11.03 -16.29
CA ASP A 102 -20.05 10.24 -16.87
C ASP A 102 -20.86 11.11 -17.85
N SER A 103 -20.36 11.27 -19.06
CA SER A 103 -21.05 11.90 -20.19
C SER A 103 -21.50 10.81 -21.13
N ASN A 104 -22.34 9.89 -20.65
CA ASN A 104 -23.16 9.03 -21.49
C ASN A 104 -24.26 8.37 -20.65
N ASN A 105 -25.29 9.14 -20.30
CA ASN A 105 -26.64 8.61 -20.46
C ASN A 105 -27.57 9.71 -20.96
N LYS A 106 -27.63 9.82 -22.29
CA LYS A 106 -28.66 10.51 -23.04
C LYS A 106 -29.33 9.47 -23.93
N ILE A 107 -30.36 8.78 -23.42
CA ILE A 107 -31.50 8.15 -24.09
C ILE A 107 -32.44 7.70 -22.95
N ALA A 108 -33.74 7.95 -22.90
CA ALA A 108 -34.74 8.47 -23.83
C ALA A 108 -35.78 9.29 -23.06
#